data_AF-A0A2E5JJH4-F1
#
_entry.id   AF-A0A2E5JJH4-F1
#
_cell.length_a   1.000
_cell.length_b   1.000
_cell.length_c   1.000
_cell.angle_alpha   90.00
_cell.angle_beta   90.00
_cell.angle_gamma   90.00
#
_symmetry.space_group_name_H-M   'P 1'
#
loop_
_entity.id
_entity.type
_entity.pdbx_description
1 polymer ?
#
loop_
_entity_poly.entity_id
_entity_poly.type
_entity_poly.pdbx_seq_one_letter_code
_entity_poly.pdbx_strand_id
1 'polypeptide(L)' 'MAKRKPYKKIYTYTCPITEQQYKLTREAKNPDDLMSVKAYYDIHAEEDDRPEHIKKKLQED' A
#
# COMPACT_ATOMS: atom_id res chain seq x y z
N MET A 1 25.50 1.43 -28.56
CA MET A 1 25.01 0.21 -27.87
C MET A 1 23.78 0.59 -27.06
N ALA A 2 22.61 0.01 -27.33
CA ALA A 2 21.40 0.29 -26.56
C ALA A 2 21.58 -0.21 -25.12
N LYS A 3 21.50 0.68 -24.13
CA LYS A 3 21.57 0.31 -22.71
C LYS A 3 20.37 -0.61 -22.40
N ARG A 4 20.63 -1.91 -22.18
CA ARG A 4 19.60 -2.87 -21.74
C ARG A 4 19.08 -2.43 -20.36
N LYS A 5 17.76 -2.21 -20.24
CA LYS A 5 17.13 -1.88 -18.96
C LYS A 5 17.25 -3.11 -18.03
N PRO A 6 17.67 -2.92 -16.77
CA PRO A 6 17.72 -4.03 -15.82
C PRO A 6 16.31 -4.58 -15.59
N TYR A 7 16.17 -5.90 -15.64
CA TYR A 7 14.91 -6.59 -15.34
C TYR A 7 14.57 -6.38 -13.86
N LYS A 8 13.43 -5.76 -13.57
CA LYS A 8 12.91 -5.58 -12.21
C LYS A 8 11.79 -6.59 -11.99
N LYS A 9 11.95 -7.48 -11.01
CA LYS A 9 10.86 -8.34 -10.55
C LYS A 9 9.81 -7.47 -9.85
N ILE A 10 8.55 -7.66 -10.21
CA ILE A 10 7.41 -6.98 -9.60
C ILE A 10 6.51 -8.08 -9.03
N TYR A 11 6.17 -7.94 -7.76
CA TYR A 11 5.27 -8.80 -7.02
C TYR A 11 3.95 -8.07 -6.87
N THR A 12 2.84 -8.76 -7.09
CA THR A 12 1.50 -8.18 -6.96
C THR A 12 0.81 -8.85 -5.78
N TYR A 13 0.30 -8.06 -4.86
CA TYR A 13 -0.39 -8.53 -3.66
C TYR A 13 -1.75 -7.84 -3.55
N THR A 14 -2.72 -8.56 -3.02
CA THR A 14 -4.08 -8.04 -2.80
C THR A 14 -4.27 -7.81 -1.30
N CYS A 15 -4.71 -6.61 -0.91
CA CYS A 15 -5.09 -6.34 0.47
C CYS A 15 -6.43 -7.04 0.75
N PRO A 16 -6.54 -7.89 1.78
CA PRO A 16 -7.76 -8.66 2.05
C PRO A 16 -8.96 -7.80 2.52
N ILE A 17 -8.70 -6.59 3.05
CA ILE A 17 -9.75 -5.71 3.59
C ILE A 17 -10.29 -4.78 2.52
N THR A 18 -9.40 -4.13 1.76
CA THR A 18 -9.81 -3.15 0.75
C THR A 18 -9.93 -3.74 -0.64
N GLU A 19 -9.61 -5.03 -0.81
CA GLU A 19 -9.54 -5.75 -2.10
C GLU A 19 -8.64 -5.09 -3.16
N GLN A 20 -7.84 -4.11 -2.75
CA GLN A 20 -6.96 -3.35 -3.61
C GLN A 20 -5.67 -4.12 -3.90
N GLN A 21 -5.21 -4.03 -5.15
CA GLN A 21 -3.96 -4.65 -5.59
C GLN A 21 -2.80 -3.66 -5.54
N TYR A 22 -1.70 -4.08 -4.93
CA TYR A 22 -0.47 -3.31 -4.78
C TYR A 22 0.70 -4.04 -5.43
N LYS A 23 1.54 -3.27 -6.13
CA LYS A 23 2.76 -3.77 -6.77
C LYS A 23 3.97 -3.42 -5.93
N LEU A 24 4.72 -4.42 -5.50
CA LEU A 24 5.96 -4.27 -4.74
C LEU A 24 7.15 -4.75 -5.57
N THR A 25 8.30 -4.12 -5.35
CA THR A 25 9.57 -4.52 -5.97
C THR A 25 10.36 -5.51 -5.10
N ARG A 26 9.84 -5.84 -3.91
CA ARG A 26 10.42 -6.74 -2.92
C ARG A 26 9.37 -7.76 -2.50
N GLU A 27 9.83 -8.98 -2.22
CA GLU A 27 8.97 -10.03 -1.66
C GLU A 27 8.53 -9.65 -0.26
N ALA A 28 7.23 -9.74 -0.01
CA ALA A 28 6.67 -9.67 1.33
C ALA A 28 6.97 -10.99 2.06
N LYS A 29 7.39 -10.91 3.34
CA LYS A 29 7.64 -12.10 4.16
C LYS A 29 6.33 -12.84 4.47
N ASN A 30 5.28 -12.10 4.79
CA ASN A 30 3.94 -12.61 5.07
C ASN A 30 2.95 -11.88 4.14
N PRO A 31 2.61 -12.46 2.98
CA PRO A 31 1.70 -11.82 2.02
C PRO A 31 0.24 -11.79 2.51
N ASP A 32 -0.17 -12.77 3.33
CA ASP A 32 -1.54 -12.86 3.86
C ASP A 32 -1.86 -11.77 4.89
N ASP A 33 -0.84 -11.25 5.57
CA ASP A 33 -0.94 -10.17 6.56
C ASP A 33 -0.69 -8.78 5.94
N LEU A 34 -0.60 -8.70 4.60
CA LEU A 34 -0.28 -7.45 3.94
C LEU A 34 -1.50 -6.53 3.90
N MET A 35 -1.46 -5.48 4.73
CA MET A 35 -2.53 -4.48 4.81
C MET A 35 -2.12 -3.18 4.11
N SER A 36 -3.09 -2.54 3.44
CA SER A 36 -2.90 -1.18 2.95
C SER A 36 -2.91 -0.19 4.12
N VAL A 37 -2.24 0.96 3.96
CA VAL A 37 -2.20 2.00 5.01
C VAL A 37 -3.61 2.49 5.35
N LYS A 38 -4.50 2.59 4.36
CA LYS A 38 -5.90 2.92 4.58
C LYS A 38 -6.58 1.86 5.45
N ALA A 39 -6.45 0.58 5.08
CA ALA A 39 -7.02 -0.52 5.85
C ALA A 39 -6.54 -0.53 7.31
N TYR A 40 -5.27 -0.23 7.57
CA TYR A 40 -4.72 -0.14 8.93
C TYR A 40 -5.43 0.92 9.78
N TYR A 41 -5.64 2.13 9.24
CA TYR A 41 -6.30 3.21 9.97
C TYR A 41 -7.83 3.07 10.01
N ASP A 42 -8.43 2.33 9.08
CA ASP A 42 -9.86 1.99 9.15
C ASP A 42 -10.16 1.11 10.37
N ILE A 43 -9.22 0.24 10.78
CA ILE A 43 -9.34 -0.60 11.98
C ILE A 43 -8.75 0.04 13.25
N HIS A 44 -7.77 0.94 13.13
CA HIS A 44 -7.15 1.68 14.24
C HIS A 44 -7.37 3.20 14.10
N ALA A 45 -8.62 3.63 14.06
CA ALA A 45 -8.96 5.03 13.86
C ALA A 45 -8.45 5.94 15.01
N GLU A 46 -8.33 5.39 16.21
CA GLU A 46 -7.83 6.12 17.40
C GLU A 46 -6.33 6.42 17.34
N GLU A 47 -5.57 5.65 16.55
CA GLU A 47 -4.13 5.84 16.35
C GLU A 47 -3.82 6.67 15.10
N ASP A 48 -4.83 7.31 14.49
CA ASP A 48 -4.64 8.09 13.28
C ASP A 48 -3.90 9.41 13.55
N ASP A 49 -2.57 9.34 13.49
CA ASP A 49 -1.66 10.49 13.59
C ASP A 49 -1.35 11.13 12.21
N ARG A 50 -2.20 10.91 11.19
CA ARG A 50 -2.00 11.54 9.88
C ARG A 50 -2.12 13.07 9.99
N PRO A 51 -1.28 13.84 9.28
CA PRO A 51 -1.36 15.30 9.26
C PRO A 51 -2.74 15.80 8.80
N GLU A 52 -3.18 16.96 9.32
CA GLU A 52 -4.50 17.53 9.00
C GLU A 52 -4.74 17.70 7.49
N HIS A 53 -3.72 18.08 6.74
CA HIS A 53 -3.82 18.27 5.29
C HIS A 53 -4.06 16.95 4.53
N ILE A 54 -3.68 15.80 5.11
CA ILE A 54 -3.96 14.46 4.56
C ILE A 54 -5.38 14.03 4.95
N LYS A 55 -5.77 14.26 6.21
CA LYS A 55 -7.12 13.95 6.70
C LYS A 55 -8.20 14.69 5.90
N LYS A 56 -7.98 15.98 5.60
CA LYS A 56 -8.89 16.78 4.76
C LYS A 56 -9.04 16.19 3.36
N LYS A 57 -7.93 15.85 2.69
CA LYS A 57 -7.96 15.25 1.35
C LYS A 57 -8.73 13.92 1.31
N LEU A 58 -8.61 13.10 2.35
CA LEU A 58 -9.33 11.83 2.45
C LEU A 58 -10.85 11.99 2.68
N GLN A 59 -11.31 13.15 3.13
CA GLN A 59 -12.74 13.46 3.29
C GLN A 59 -13.37 14.06 2.03
N GLU A 60 -12.55 14.57 1.10
CA GLU A 60 -13.00 15.21 -0.14
C GLU A 60 -13.10 14.22 -1.33
N ASP A 61 -12.49 13.04 -1.23
CA ASP A 61 -12.51 11.91 -2.20
C ASP A 61 -13.58 10.86 -1.84
#